data_AF-A0A7Y5VT84-F1
#
_entry.id   AF-A0A7Y5VT84-F1
#
_cell.length_a   1.000
_cell.length_b   1.000
_cell.length_c   1.000
_cell.angle_alpha   90.00
_cell.angle_beta   90.00
_cell.angle_gamma   90.00
#
_symmetry.space_group_name_H-M   'P 1'
#
loop_
_entity.id
_entity.type
_entity.pdbx_description
1 polymer ?
#
loop_
_entity_poly.entity_id
_entity_poly.type
_entity_poly.pdbx_seq_one_letter_code
_entity_poly.pdbx_strand_id
1 'polypeptide(L)'
;MLPNREGRFKATILEHGVAETGQNKLATFVVRFQLIQELINGEWNPVEEDLDITGYFYLEKKDGTINTVTIDNLKGAFGWDGRDPFWLQDADFGQLVVQVKLAFEQYNNRTRIKVQYVDAEDASPSGVPQADDAARRSIATRLGAKFRANAGGTPAPAPKPPAGTRPAAPKPKPAVAQAPKPSTPAASAPQGLTMQQAWDAFAKACPANCTPENVESEWFRLLGELFPGKQPELLTPQEWATFVAEAPPKVVPF
;
A
#
# COMPACT_ATOMS: atom_id res chain seq x y z
N MET A 1 -31.96 -3.97 -13.82
CA MET A 1 -32.01 -2.61 -14.44
C MET A 1 -30.64 -1.97 -14.27
N LEU A 2 -30.16 -1.17 -15.23
CA LEU A 2 -28.85 -0.52 -15.05
C LEU A 2 -28.90 0.57 -13.97
N PRO A 3 -27.90 0.66 -13.07
CA PRO A 3 -27.80 1.74 -12.10
C PRO A 3 -27.57 3.08 -12.82
N ASN A 4 -28.01 4.17 -12.19
CA ASN A 4 -27.94 5.53 -12.74
C ASN A 4 -27.24 6.51 -11.80
N ARG A 5 -26.55 6.01 -10.77
CA ARG A 5 -25.89 6.80 -9.73
C ARG A 5 -24.57 6.17 -9.31
N GLU A 6 -23.60 7.02 -8.99
CA GLU A 6 -22.35 6.59 -8.39
C GLU A 6 -22.58 6.23 -6.93
N GLY A 7 -21.75 5.34 -6.40
CA GLY A 7 -21.91 4.91 -5.02
C GLY A 7 -21.06 3.69 -4.73
N ARG A 8 -21.07 3.28 -3.46
CA ARG A 8 -20.48 2.02 -3.04
C ARG A 8 -21.61 1.10 -2.65
N PHE A 9 -21.63 -0.09 -3.20
CA PHE A 9 -22.73 -1.03 -3.05
C PHE A 9 -22.20 -2.36 -2.54
N LYS A 10 -22.99 -3.06 -1.73
CA LYS A 10 -22.86 -4.50 -1.58
C LYS A 10 -23.60 -5.18 -2.71
N ALA A 11 -23.02 -6.25 -3.22
CA ALA A 11 -23.56 -6.97 -4.35
C ALA A 11 -23.36 -8.48 -4.25
N THR A 12 -24.33 -9.24 -4.74
CA THR A 12 -24.19 -10.68 -4.98
C THR A 12 -23.83 -10.95 -6.44
N ILE A 13 -23.29 -12.14 -6.69
CA ILE A 13 -22.86 -12.55 -8.03
C ILE A 13 -24.01 -13.25 -8.75
N LEU A 14 -24.39 -12.76 -9.94
CA LEU A 14 -25.43 -13.37 -10.77
C LEU A 14 -24.84 -14.33 -11.81
N GLU A 15 -23.78 -13.89 -12.48
CA GLU A 15 -23.16 -14.60 -13.59
C GLU A 15 -21.71 -14.15 -13.71
N HIS A 16 -20.79 -15.05 -14.05
CA HIS A 16 -19.38 -14.72 -14.19
C HIS A 16 -18.69 -15.64 -15.20
N GLY A 17 -17.54 -15.17 -15.70
CA GLY A 17 -16.68 -15.95 -16.57
C GLY A 17 -15.41 -15.22 -16.94
N VAL A 18 -14.49 -15.93 -17.59
CA VAL A 18 -13.25 -15.35 -18.12
C VAL A 18 -13.30 -15.39 -19.64
N ALA A 19 -13.06 -14.24 -20.26
CA ALA A 19 -13.09 -14.10 -21.71
C ALA A 19 -12.07 -13.07 -22.20
N GLU A 20 -11.76 -13.12 -23.49
CA GLU A 20 -11.08 -12.03 -24.18
C GLU A 20 -12.06 -10.91 -24.50
N THR A 21 -11.78 -9.67 -24.09
CA THR A 21 -12.67 -8.53 -24.32
C THR A 21 -11.97 -7.31 -24.90
N GLY A 22 -12.77 -6.41 -25.49
CA GLY A 22 -12.29 -5.17 -26.09
C GLY A 22 -11.54 -5.38 -27.41
N GLN A 23 -11.06 -4.27 -27.99
CA GLN A 23 -10.34 -4.31 -29.28
C GLN A 23 -9.00 -5.05 -29.20
N ASN A 24 -8.37 -5.02 -28.03
CA ASN A 24 -7.08 -5.65 -27.78
C ASN A 24 -7.19 -7.11 -27.32
N LYS A 25 -8.42 -7.66 -27.23
CA LYS A 25 -8.68 -9.05 -26.80
C LYS A 25 -8.00 -9.43 -25.48
N LEU A 26 -8.09 -8.53 -24.50
CA LEU A 26 -7.41 -8.74 -23.22
C LEU A 26 -8.15 -9.78 -22.37
N ALA A 27 -7.41 -10.63 -21.67
CA ALA A 27 -7.94 -11.55 -20.67
C ALA A 27 -8.69 -10.75 -19.58
N THR A 28 -9.99 -11.03 -19.45
CA THR A 28 -10.90 -10.25 -18.61
C THR A 28 -11.77 -11.19 -17.81
N PHE A 29 -11.82 -10.99 -16.49
CA PHE A 29 -12.88 -11.54 -15.66
C PHE A 29 -14.11 -10.64 -15.78
N VAL A 30 -15.20 -11.20 -16.30
CA VAL A 30 -16.47 -10.51 -16.51
C VAL A 30 -17.47 -11.06 -15.51
N VAL A 31 -18.14 -10.18 -14.79
CA VAL A 31 -19.09 -10.59 -13.76
C VAL A 31 -20.27 -9.63 -13.70
N ARG A 32 -21.47 -10.19 -13.62
CA ARG A 32 -22.71 -9.45 -13.43
C ARG A 32 -23.10 -9.49 -11.96
N PHE A 33 -23.24 -8.31 -11.38
CA PHE A 33 -23.56 -8.08 -9.98
C PHE A 33 -25.03 -7.69 -9.83
N GLN A 34 -25.69 -8.22 -8.81
CA GLN A 34 -26.95 -7.66 -8.30
C GLN A 34 -26.62 -6.74 -7.13
N LEU A 35 -27.06 -5.48 -7.19
CA LEU A 35 -26.87 -4.54 -6.09
C LEU A 35 -27.94 -4.77 -5.01
N ILE A 36 -27.52 -4.94 -3.76
CA ILE A 36 -28.42 -5.29 -2.65
C ILE A 36 -28.44 -4.24 -1.52
N GLN A 37 -27.32 -3.55 -1.30
CA GLN A 37 -27.23 -2.46 -0.33
C GLN A 37 -26.35 -1.34 -0.89
N GLU A 38 -26.64 -0.10 -0.52
CA GLU A 38 -25.88 1.09 -0.88
C GLU A 38 -25.35 1.78 0.38
N LEU A 39 -24.09 2.21 0.36
CA LEU A 39 -23.49 2.95 1.45
C LEU A 39 -23.89 4.43 1.33
N ILE A 40 -24.78 4.88 2.20
CA ILE A 40 -25.29 6.25 2.26
C ILE A 40 -24.94 6.83 3.63
N ASN A 41 -24.19 7.92 3.66
CA ASN A 41 -23.77 8.59 4.90
C ASN A 41 -23.08 7.67 5.94
N GLY A 42 -22.37 6.64 5.45
CA GLY A 42 -21.66 5.68 6.31
C GLY A 42 -22.50 4.49 6.76
N GLU A 43 -23.77 4.40 6.36
CA GLU A 43 -24.67 3.31 6.70
C GLU A 43 -25.10 2.53 5.46
N TRP A 44 -25.17 1.20 5.59
CA TRP A 44 -25.63 0.32 4.53
C TRP A 44 -27.16 0.29 4.49
N ASN A 45 -27.72 0.86 3.43
CA ASN A 45 -29.16 0.94 3.21
C ASN A 45 -29.57 -0.06 2.11
N PRO A 46 -30.71 -0.75 2.22
CA PRO A 46 -31.20 -1.62 1.16
C PRO A 46 -31.38 -0.88 -0.16
N VAL A 47 -31.03 -1.52 -1.27
CA VAL A 47 -31.41 -1.06 -2.61
C VAL A 47 -32.79 -1.63 -2.91
N GLU A 48 -33.80 -0.77 -3.00
CA GLU A 48 -35.19 -1.20 -3.28
C GLU A 48 -35.40 -1.54 -4.76
N GLU A 49 -34.58 -0.97 -5.64
CA GLU A 49 -34.68 -1.19 -7.08
C GLU A 49 -33.94 -2.46 -7.50
N ASP A 50 -34.46 -3.16 -8.51
CA ASP A 50 -33.78 -4.32 -9.09
C ASP A 50 -32.62 -3.86 -10.01
N LEU A 51 -31.48 -3.50 -9.41
CA LEU A 51 -30.31 -2.99 -10.10
C LEU A 51 -29.25 -4.06 -10.32
N ASP A 52 -28.83 -4.23 -11.57
CA ASP A 52 -27.72 -5.09 -11.95
C ASP A 52 -26.70 -4.36 -12.85
N ILE A 53 -25.43 -4.74 -12.73
CA ILE A 53 -24.35 -4.15 -13.51
C ILE A 53 -23.26 -5.16 -13.81
N THR A 54 -22.72 -5.11 -15.03
CA THR A 54 -21.57 -5.91 -15.44
C THR A 54 -20.26 -5.18 -15.14
N GLY A 55 -19.39 -5.80 -14.36
CA GLY A 55 -18.00 -5.40 -14.16
C GLY A 55 -17.08 -6.09 -15.17
N TYR A 56 -16.07 -5.35 -15.62
CA TYR A 56 -15.01 -5.84 -16.50
C TYR A 56 -13.66 -5.64 -15.81
N PHE A 57 -13.06 -6.74 -15.37
CA PHE A 57 -11.80 -6.75 -14.64
C PHE A 57 -10.70 -7.31 -15.52
N TYR A 58 -9.96 -6.40 -16.16
CA TYR A 58 -8.82 -6.74 -17.02
C TYR A 58 -7.67 -7.31 -16.19
N LEU A 59 -7.32 -8.58 -16.43
CA LEU A 59 -6.28 -9.31 -15.71
C LEU A 59 -4.87 -8.95 -16.22
N GLU A 60 -4.82 -8.45 -17.44
CA GLU A 60 -3.62 -7.95 -18.10
C GLU A 60 -3.83 -6.51 -18.62
N LYS A 61 -2.72 -5.81 -18.83
CA LYS A 61 -2.67 -4.48 -19.43
C LYS A 61 -2.40 -4.62 -20.93
N LYS A 62 -2.56 -3.51 -21.66
CA LYS A 62 -2.34 -3.47 -23.12
C LYS A 62 -0.92 -3.82 -23.55
N ASP A 63 0.05 -3.69 -22.65
CA ASP A 63 1.46 -4.03 -22.88
C ASP A 63 1.78 -5.51 -22.60
N GLY A 64 0.77 -6.32 -22.26
CA GLY A 64 0.92 -7.74 -21.91
C GLY A 64 1.39 -7.98 -20.48
N THR A 65 1.60 -6.95 -19.67
CA THR A 65 1.92 -7.10 -18.25
C THR A 65 0.68 -7.37 -17.43
N ILE A 66 0.86 -8.02 -16.28
CA ILE A 66 -0.23 -8.31 -15.35
C ILE A 66 -0.79 -7.02 -14.73
N ASN A 67 -2.11 -6.95 -14.61
CA ASN A 67 -2.79 -5.89 -13.89
C ASN A 67 -2.88 -6.22 -12.39
N THR A 68 -1.76 -6.04 -11.68
CA THR A 68 -1.58 -6.43 -10.27
C THR A 68 -2.66 -5.87 -9.35
N VAL A 69 -3.05 -4.60 -9.54
CA VAL A 69 -4.12 -3.97 -8.75
C VAL A 69 -5.45 -4.71 -8.90
N THR A 70 -5.84 -5.03 -10.14
CA THR A 70 -7.05 -5.83 -10.39
C THR A 70 -6.94 -7.22 -9.77
N ILE A 71 -5.79 -7.88 -9.93
CA ILE A 71 -5.58 -9.20 -9.36
C ILE A 71 -5.71 -9.16 -7.83
N ASP A 72 -5.07 -8.22 -7.14
CA ASP A 72 -5.13 -8.13 -5.68
C ASP A 72 -6.54 -7.84 -5.19
N ASN A 73 -7.28 -6.97 -5.88
CA ASN A 73 -8.70 -6.72 -5.60
C ASN A 73 -9.54 -7.99 -5.77
N LEU A 74 -9.33 -8.75 -6.84
CA LEU A 74 -10.04 -10.01 -7.09
C LEU A 74 -9.68 -11.09 -6.06
N LYS A 75 -8.41 -11.18 -5.65
CA LYS A 75 -7.98 -12.09 -4.58
C LYS A 75 -8.67 -11.76 -3.27
N GLY A 76 -8.72 -10.47 -2.90
CA GLY A 76 -9.40 -10.02 -1.69
C GLY A 76 -10.92 -10.26 -1.73
N ALA A 77 -11.57 -9.95 -2.86
CA ALA A 77 -13.02 -10.01 -2.98
C ALA A 77 -13.57 -11.43 -3.19
N PHE A 78 -12.89 -12.26 -3.98
CA PHE A 78 -13.38 -13.59 -4.40
C PHE A 78 -12.63 -14.75 -3.72
N GLY A 79 -11.58 -14.48 -2.94
CA GLY A 79 -10.75 -15.52 -2.34
C GLY A 79 -9.85 -16.24 -3.34
N TRP A 80 -9.66 -15.68 -4.54
CA TRP A 80 -8.78 -16.23 -5.56
C TRP A 80 -7.31 -16.21 -5.09
N ASP A 81 -6.51 -17.18 -5.53
CA ASP A 81 -5.07 -17.23 -5.19
C ASP A 81 -4.17 -16.48 -6.20
N GLY A 82 -4.72 -16.10 -7.34
CA GLY A 82 -4.02 -15.37 -8.41
C GLY A 82 -3.22 -16.25 -9.37
N ARG A 83 -3.29 -17.59 -9.28
CA ARG A 83 -2.48 -18.50 -10.11
C ARG A 83 -3.12 -18.86 -11.43
N ASP A 84 -4.39 -19.26 -11.38
CA ASP A 84 -5.15 -19.70 -12.55
C ASP A 84 -6.37 -18.79 -12.74
N PRO A 85 -6.45 -17.98 -13.81
CA PRO A 85 -7.60 -17.11 -14.05
C PRO A 85 -8.90 -17.89 -14.26
N PHE A 86 -8.86 -19.13 -14.79
CA PHE A 86 -10.07 -19.92 -15.02
C PHE A 86 -10.72 -20.42 -13.73
N TRP A 87 -9.99 -20.40 -12.60
CA TRP A 87 -10.60 -20.59 -11.29
C TRP A 87 -11.75 -19.60 -11.03
N LEU A 88 -11.62 -18.34 -11.48
CA LEU A 88 -12.67 -17.33 -11.35
C LEU A 88 -13.92 -17.66 -12.18
N GLN A 89 -13.80 -18.49 -13.22
CA GLN A 89 -14.94 -18.96 -14.00
C GLN A 89 -15.63 -20.15 -13.35
N ASP A 90 -14.85 -21.06 -12.76
CA ASP A 90 -15.37 -22.35 -12.30
C ASP A 90 -15.78 -22.36 -10.82
N ALA A 91 -15.32 -21.39 -10.03
CA ALA A 91 -15.65 -21.26 -8.61
C ALA A 91 -17.13 -20.91 -8.38
N ASP A 92 -17.71 -21.43 -7.29
CA ASP A 92 -19.07 -21.11 -6.88
C ASP A 92 -19.10 -19.86 -5.99
N PHE A 93 -19.83 -18.83 -6.44
CA PHE A 93 -20.02 -17.57 -5.72
C PHE A 93 -21.47 -17.34 -5.28
N GLY A 94 -22.32 -18.37 -5.25
CA GLY A 94 -23.76 -18.22 -4.98
C GLY A 94 -24.12 -17.59 -3.63
N GLN A 95 -23.21 -17.64 -2.65
CA GLN A 95 -23.38 -16.99 -1.34
C GLN A 95 -22.42 -15.80 -1.12
N LEU A 96 -21.58 -15.49 -2.11
CA LEU A 96 -20.59 -14.44 -1.97
C LEU A 96 -21.25 -13.06 -2.07
N VAL A 97 -20.98 -12.23 -1.09
CA VAL A 97 -21.25 -10.79 -1.13
C VAL A 97 -19.91 -10.07 -1.27
N VAL A 98 -19.86 -9.08 -2.15
CA VAL A 98 -18.70 -8.21 -2.36
C VAL A 98 -19.12 -6.75 -2.24
N GLN A 99 -18.16 -5.84 -2.05
CA GLN A 99 -18.39 -4.42 -2.26
C GLN A 99 -17.96 -4.02 -3.68
N VAL A 100 -18.79 -3.24 -4.38
CA VAL A 100 -18.47 -2.65 -5.68
C VAL A 100 -18.54 -1.13 -5.61
N LYS A 101 -17.55 -0.45 -6.20
CA LYS A 101 -17.60 1.01 -6.39
C LYS A 101 -18.09 1.31 -7.79
N LEU A 102 -19.20 2.04 -7.88
CA LEU A 102 -19.70 2.59 -9.13
C LEU A 102 -19.25 4.04 -9.32
N ALA A 103 -18.81 4.34 -10.53
CA ALA A 103 -18.42 5.67 -10.98
C ALA A 103 -18.80 5.87 -12.45
N PHE A 104 -19.04 7.11 -12.84
CA PHE A 104 -19.19 7.50 -14.24
C PHE A 104 -17.81 7.63 -14.89
N GLU A 105 -17.61 6.94 -16.00
CA GLU A 105 -16.44 7.08 -16.85
C GLU A 105 -16.84 7.82 -18.14
N GLN A 106 -16.03 8.82 -18.53
CA GLN A 106 -16.15 9.47 -19.83
C GLN A 106 -15.20 8.83 -20.82
N TYR A 107 -15.76 8.32 -21.92
CA TYR A 107 -14.98 7.79 -23.02
C TYR A 107 -15.64 8.17 -24.36
N ASN A 108 -14.87 8.75 -25.28
CA ASN A 108 -15.37 9.22 -26.59
C ASN A 108 -16.66 10.06 -26.48
N ASN A 109 -16.68 11.07 -25.60
CA ASN A 109 -17.82 11.95 -25.32
C ASN A 109 -19.10 11.21 -24.87
N ARG A 110 -18.98 9.97 -24.42
CA ARG A 110 -20.07 9.20 -23.80
C ARG A 110 -19.76 9.00 -22.33
N THR A 111 -20.71 9.35 -21.48
CA THR A 111 -20.66 9.05 -20.05
C THR A 111 -21.37 7.73 -19.81
N ARG A 112 -20.71 6.80 -19.14
CA ARG A 112 -21.29 5.50 -18.76
C ARG A 112 -20.95 5.19 -17.32
N ILE A 113 -21.91 4.65 -16.58
CA ILE A 113 -21.63 4.08 -15.27
C ILE A 113 -20.86 2.76 -15.45
N LYS A 114 -19.93 2.50 -14.55
CA LYS A 114 -19.12 1.28 -14.55
C LYS A 114 -18.77 0.87 -13.12
N VAL A 115 -18.51 -0.43 -12.94
CA VAL A 115 -17.79 -0.96 -11.78
C VAL A 115 -16.32 -0.56 -11.86
N GLN A 116 -15.91 0.40 -11.03
CA GLN A 116 -14.55 0.93 -11.00
C GLN A 116 -13.57 -0.06 -10.34
N TYR A 117 -13.99 -0.66 -9.24
CA TYR A 117 -13.27 -1.73 -8.54
C TYR A 117 -14.24 -2.54 -7.68
N VAL A 118 -13.72 -3.67 -7.17
CA VAL A 118 -14.40 -4.61 -6.29
C VAL A 118 -13.52 -4.87 -5.08
N ASP A 119 -14.12 -5.04 -3.92
CA ASP A 119 -13.47 -5.35 -2.64
C ASP A 119 -14.27 -6.44 -1.90
N ALA A 120 -13.69 -7.01 -0.84
CA ALA A 120 -14.40 -7.89 0.08
C ALA A 120 -15.62 -7.19 0.72
N GLU A 121 -16.62 -7.98 1.19
CA GLU A 121 -17.84 -7.45 1.80
C GLU A 121 -17.58 -6.48 2.96
N ASP A 122 -16.57 -6.74 3.77
CA ASP A 122 -16.22 -6.01 4.98
C ASP A 122 -15.12 -4.96 4.77
N ALA A 123 -14.68 -4.77 3.52
CA ALA A 123 -13.68 -3.77 3.19
C ALA A 123 -14.15 -2.39 3.66
N SER A 124 -13.39 -1.78 4.56
CA SER A 124 -13.68 -0.41 4.97
C SER A 124 -13.45 0.51 3.78
N PRO A 125 -14.27 1.56 3.59
CA PRO A 125 -13.93 2.63 2.68
C PRO A 125 -12.53 3.08 3.04
N SER A 126 -11.61 3.04 2.09
CA SER A 126 -10.23 3.50 2.28
C SER A 126 -10.27 5.00 2.56
N GLY A 127 -10.56 5.36 3.80
CA GLY A 127 -10.27 6.69 4.31
C GLY A 127 -8.77 6.90 4.26
N VAL A 128 -8.35 8.16 4.25
CA VAL A 128 -6.93 8.51 4.40
C VAL A 128 -6.41 7.78 5.66
N PRO A 129 -5.42 6.87 5.53
CA PRO A 129 -4.92 6.11 6.66
C PRO A 129 -4.54 7.07 7.79
N GLN A 130 -5.21 6.94 8.92
CA GLN A 130 -4.88 7.71 10.11
C GLN A 130 -3.81 6.95 10.89
N ALA A 131 -2.80 7.65 11.36
CA ALA A 131 -1.82 7.05 12.26
C ALA A 131 -2.53 6.58 13.54
N ASP A 132 -2.30 5.32 13.93
CA ASP A 132 -2.66 4.80 15.26
C ASP A 132 -1.73 5.37 16.35
N ASP A 133 -1.96 5.03 17.62
CA ASP A 133 -1.17 5.61 18.72
C ASP A 133 0.32 5.23 18.68
N ALA A 134 0.66 4.09 18.11
CA ALA A 134 2.05 3.64 17.97
C ALA A 134 2.74 4.43 16.83
N ALA A 135 2.10 4.53 15.68
CA ALA A 135 2.54 5.32 14.54
C ALA A 135 2.64 6.80 14.90
N ARG A 136 1.67 7.37 15.63
CA ARG A 136 1.72 8.76 16.13
C ARG A 136 2.94 9.00 17.00
N ARG A 137 3.23 8.10 17.95
CA ARG A 137 4.42 8.20 18.82
C ARG A 137 5.72 8.07 18.03
N SER A 138 5.80 7.13 17.10
CA SER A 138 6.95 6.93 16.23
C SER A 138 7.21 8.16 15.34
N ILE A 139 6.16 8.68 14.69
CA ILE A 139 6.21 9.87 13.85
C ILE A 139 6.62 11.10 14.66
N ALA A 140 6.01 11.34 15.83
CA ALA A 140 6.35 12.45 16.70
C ALA A 140 7.81 12.41 17.17
N THR A 141 8.31 11.21 17.51
CA THR A 141 9.71 11.02 17.93
C THR A 141 10.67 11.29 16.78
N ARG A 142 10.40 10.73 15.59
CA ARG A 142 11.29 10.83 14.43
C ARG A 142 11.28 12.21 13.79
N LEU A 143 10.13 12.87 13.74
CA LEU A 143 9.92 14.07 12.92
C LEU A 143 9.50 15.31 13.72
N GLY A 144 9.01 15.17 14.96
CA GLY A 144 8.43 16.28 15.71
C GLY A 144 9.42 17.40 16.04
N ALA A 145 10.70 17.11 16.25
CA ALA A 145 11.74 18.13 16.41
C ALA A 145 12.04 18.87 15.10
N LYS A 146 12.03 18.16 13.98
CA LYS A 146 12.28 18.73 12.65
C LYS A 146 11.14 19.65 12.21
N PHE A 147 9.90 19.23 12.44
CA PHE A 147 8.73 20.08 12.17
C PHE A 147 8.69 21.33 13.05
N ARG A 148 9.04 21.23 14.34
CA ARG A 148 9.12 22.40 15.24
C ARG A 148 10.21 23.39 14.82
N ALA A 149 11.39 22.89 14.42
CA ALA A 149 12.47 23.72 13.91
C ALA A 149 12.09 24.40 12.58
N ASN A 150 11.45 23.66 11.67
CA ASN A 150 10.98 24.20 10.40
C ASN A 150 9.84 25.23 10.55
N ALA A 151 9.00 25.07 11.58
CA ALA A 151 7.96 26.04 11.94
C ALA A 151 8.51 27.31 12.63
N GLY A 152 9.83 27.47 12.74
CA GLY A 152 10.47 28.67 13.28
C GLY A 152 10.37 28.84 14.80
N GLY A 153 9.90 27.81 15.53
CA GLY A 153 9.80 27.86 16.98
C GLY A 153 11.17 27.72 17.65
N THR A 154 11.64 28.77 18.32
CA THR A 154 12.84 28.67 19.17
C THR A 154 12.57 27.70 20.33
N PRO A 155 13.46 26.73 20.63
CA PRO A 155 13.29 25.88 21.80
C PRO A 155 13.21 26.74 23.06
N ALA A 156 12.23 26.46 23.93
CA ALA A 156 12.17 27.08 25.24
C ALA A 156 13.50 26.80 26.00
N PRO A 157 14.11 27.80 26.64
CA PRO A 157 15.35 27.60 27.39
C PRO A 157 15.15 26.52 28.45
N ALA A 158 16.13 25.60 28.57
CA ALA A 158 16.13 24.61 29.63
C ALA A 158 16.06 25.31 31.01
N PRO A 159 15.24 24.80 31.95
CA PRO A 159 15.16 25.39 33.28
C PRO A 159 16.52 25.31 33.98
N LYS A 160 16.94 26.43 34.55
CA LYS A 160 18.19 26.57 35.31
C LYS A 160 18.17 25.58 36.49
N PRO A 161 19.28 24.85 36.78
CA PRO A 161 19.34 23.99 37.94
C PRO A 161 19.16 24.82 39.22
N PRO A 162 18.45 24.33 40.24
CA PRO A 162 18.40 25.01 41.53
C PRO A 162 19.80 25.06 42.14
N ALA A 163 20.19 26.24 42.62
CA ALA A 163 21.42 26.42 43.36
C ALA A 163 21.37 25.61 44.67
N GLY A 164 22.31 24.69 44.84
CA GLY A 164 22.60 24.07 46.14
C GLY A 164 22.19 22.60 46.23
N THR A 165 23.00 21.70 45.68
CA THR A 165 23.27 20.39 46.32
C THR A 165 24.74 20.02 46.10
N ARG A 166 25.45 19.86 47.21
CA ARG A 166 26.85 19.40 47.28
C ARG A 166 26.91 17.94 46.80
N PRO A 167 27.97 17.50 46.08
CA PRO A 167 28.07 16.12 45.65
C PRO A 167 28.19 15.19 46.87
N ALA A 168 27.31 14.18 46.96
CA ALA A 168 27.47 13.08 47.90
C ALA A 168 28.51 12.08 47.36
N ALA A 169 29.38 11.60 48.25
CA ALA A 169 30.44 10.63 47.95
C ALA A 169 29.86 9.24 47.56
N PRO A 170 30.57 8.45 46.73
CA PRO A 170 30.08 7.17 46.26
C PRO A 170 30.25 6.07 47.33
N LYS A 171 29.24 5.20 47.46
CA LYS A 171 29.29 3.97 48.27
C LYS A 171 28.63 2.79 47.52
N PRO A 172 28.97 1.54 47.87
CA PRO A 172 29.60 0.59 46.95
C PRO A 172 28.65 -0.47 46.35
N LYS A 173 29.12 -1.12 45.29
CA LYS A 173 28.49 -2.27 44.59
C LYS A 173 28.23 -3.46 45.53
N PRO A 174 27.06 -4.11 45.42
CA PRO A 174 26.91 -5.53 45.75
C PRO A 174 26.96 -6.42 44.50
N ALA A 175 27.49 -7.63 44.69
CA ALA A 175 27.71 -8.65 43.68
C ALA A 175 26.48 -9.55 43.42
N VAL A 176 26.32 -9.88 42.13
CA VAL A 176 25.74 -11.05 41.44
C VAL A 176 24.81 -12.03 42.20
N ALA A 177 23.65 -12.31 41.58
CA ALA A 177 23.05 -13.65 41.52
C ALA A 177 22.38 -13.88 40.13
N GLN A 178 22.77 -14.96 39.44
CA GLN A 178 22.09 -15.58 38.27
C GLN A 178 20.87 -16.40 38.80
N ALA A 179 19.78 -16.78 38.11
CA ALA A 179 19.26 -16.90 36.73
C ALA A 179 17.69 -16.95 36.85
N PRO A 180 16.81 -17.17 35.83
CA PRO A 180 17.01 -17.71 34.47
C PRO A 180 16.53 -16.79 33.32
N LYS A 181 16.97 -17.10 32.10
CA LYS A 181 16.66 -16.38 30.85
C LYS A 181 15.21 -16.60 30.38
N PRO A 182 14.44 -15.54 30.09
CA PRO A 182 13.39 -15.57 29.08
C PRO A 182 14.02 -15.32 27.71
N SER A 183 13.58 -16.10 26.72
CA SER A 183 14.02 -16.08 25.33
C SER A 183 13.99 -14.68 24.73
N THR A 184 15.16 -14.10 24.48
CA THR A 184 15.30 -12.88 23.69
C THR A 184 14.92 -13.19 22.23
N PRO A 185 14.11 -12.35 21.57
CA PRO A 185 14.01 -12.29 20.12
C PRO A 185 15.43 -12.11 19.53
N ALA A 186 15.70 -12.78 18.42
CA ALA A 186 16.99 -12.79 17.75
C ALA A 186 17.63 -11.39 17.68
N ALA A 187 18.80 -11.26 18.28
CA ALA A 187 19.65 -10.10 18.13
C ALA A 187 20.23 -10.05 16.72
N SER A 188 20.12 -8.86 16.11
CA SER A 188 21.07 -8.21 15.20
C SER A 188 22.03 -9.10 14.42
N ALA A 189 21.74 -9.26 13.12
CA ALA A 189 22.77 -9.48 12.09
C ALA A 189 23.52 -8.16 11.79
N PRO A 190 24.75 -8.21 11.24
CA PRO A 190 25.76 -7.15 11.34
C PRO A 190 25.41 -5.85 10.59
N GLN A 191 26.05 -4.76 11.03
CA GLN A 191 26.04 -3.43 10.42
C GLN A 191 26.35 -3.47 8.93
N GLY A 192 25.33 -3.32 8.10
CA GLY A 192 25.43 -3.09 6.67
C GLY A 192 24.29 -2.18 6.21
N LEU A 193 24.39 -1.67 5.00
CA LEU A 193 23.46 -0.66 4.51
C LEU A 193 22.08 -1.29 4.31
N THR A 194 21.07 -0.76 5.00
CA THR A 194 19.69 -1.24 4.89
C THR A 194 19.00 -0.64 3.66
N MET A 195 17.92 -1.27 3.17
CA MET A 195 17.10 -0.74 2.08
C MET A 195 16.68 0.72 2.32
N GLN A 196 16.24 1.04 3.55
CA GLN A 196 15.85 2.41 3.91
C GLN A 196 17.03 3.39 3.83
N GLN A 197 18.22 2.97 4.25
CA GLN A 197 19.42 3.80 4.16
C GLN A 197 19.88 3.98 2.70
N ALA A 198 19.70 2.95 1.86
CA ALA A 198 19.98 3.03 0.44
C ALA A 198 19.01 3.98 -0.28
N TRP A 199 17.73 3.91 0.05
CA TRP A 199 16.70 4.83 -0.43
C TRP A 199 17.00 6.28 -0.03
N ASP A 200 17.29 6.52 1.24
CA ASP A 200 17.60 7.87 1.74
C ASP A 200 18.85 8.46 1.08
N ALA A 201 19.84 7.63 0.71
CA ALA A 201 21.04 8.05 0.00
C ALA A 201 20.75 8.35 -1.47
N PHE A 202 19.98 7.50 -2.14
CA PHE A 202 19.59 7.66 -3.54
C PHE A 202 18.70 8.89 -3.74
N ALA A 203 17.66 9.06 -2.92
CA ALA A 203 16.74 10.19 -3.00
C ALA A 203 17.44 11.54 -2.76
N LYS A 204 18.52 11.57 -1.97
CA LYS A 204 19.37 12.77 -1.80
C LYS A 204 20.25 13.07 -3.01
N ALA A 205 20.57 12.07 -3.81
CA ALA A 205 21.42 12.22 -4.99
C ALA A 205 20.63 12.60 -6.25
N CYS A 206 19.30 12.42 -6.24
CA CYS A 206 18.44 12.88 -7.33
C CYS A 206 18.40 14.42 -7.40
N PRO A 207 18.48 15.02 -8.61
CA PRO A 207 18.42 16.46 -8.78
C PRO A 207 17.05 17.03 -8.38
N ALA A 208 17.04 18.30 -7.92
CA ALA A 208 15.87 19.00 -7.34
C ALA A 208 14.63 19.10 -8.24
N ASN A 209 14.73 18.70 -9.50
CA ASN A 209 13.67 18.74 -10.50
C ASN A 209 12.90 17.41 -10.60
N CYS A 210 13.29 16.38 -9.85
CA CYS A 210 12.58 15.09 -9.84
C CYS A 210 11.37 15.16 -8.90
N THR A 211 10.17 14.87 -9.39
CA THR A 211 9.01 14.62 -8.52
C THR A 211 9.21 13.33 -7.72
N PRO A 212 8.56 13.15 -6.56
CA PRO A 212 8.66 11.93 -5.77
C PRO A 212 8.40 10.65 -6.58
N GLU A 213 7.46 10.72 -7.53
CA GLU A 213 7.09 9.61 -8.41
C GLU A 213 8.22 9.26 -9.40
N ASN A 214 8.95 10.25 -9.89
CA ASN A 214 10.08 10.05 -10.80
C ASN A 214 11.29 9.44 -10.08
N VAL A 215 11.52 9.82 -8.82
CA VAL A 215 12.57 9.23 -7.97
C VAL A 215 12.28 7.76 -7.68
N GLU A 216 11.02 7.43 -7.37
CA GLU A 216 10.60 6.05 -7.14
C GLU A 216 10.71 5.19 -8.41
N SER A 217 10.31 5.72 -9.57
CA SER A 217 10.45 5.04 -10.85
C SER A 217 11.92 4.72 -11.19
N GLU A 218 12.84 5.68 -11.04
CA GLU A 218 14.27 5.46 -11.29
C GLU A 218 14.89 4.48 -10.31
N TRP A 219 14.46 4.51 -9.05
CA TRP A 219 14.88 3.56 -8.04
C TRP A 219 14.59 2.12 -8.46
N PHE A 220 13.34 1.83 -8.86
CA PHE A 220 12.97 0.48 -9.31
C PHE A 220 13.62 0.10 -10.64
N ARG A 221 13.77 1.04 -11.58
CA ARG A 221 14.48 0.81 -12.84
C ARG A 221 15.92 0.38 -12.60
N LEU A 222 16.64 1.10 -11.74
CA LEU A 222 18.06 0.83 -11.44
C LEU A 222 18.24 -0.43 -10.60
N LEU A 223 17.28 -0.77 -9.73
CA LEU A 223 17.29 -2.06 -9.04
C LEU A 223 17.13 -3.23 -10.02
N GLY A 224 16.23 -3.10 -11.00
CA GLY A 224 16.06 -4.10 -12.05
C GLY A 224 17.28 -4.25 -12.97
N GLU A 225 18.02 -3.16 -13.20
CA GLU A 225 19.25 -3.16 -14.00
C GLU A 225 20.44 -3.78 -13.24
N LEU A 226 20.63 -3.39 -11.98
CA LEU A 226 21.79 -3.81 -11.17
C LEU A 226 21.61 -5.21 -10.56
N PHE A 227 20.38 -5.61 -10.24
CA PHE A 227 20.06 -6.87 -9.58
C PHE A 227 18.90 -7.61 -10.27
N PRO A 228 19.08 -8.03 -11.54
CA PRO A 228 18.02 -8.68 -12.30
C PRO A 228 17.52 -9.95 -11.61
N GLY A 229 16.20 -10.10 -11.52
CA GLY A 229 15.56 -11.27 -10.93
C GLY A 229 15.56 -11.32 -9.39
N LYS A 230 16.03 -10.28 -8.71
CA LYS A 230 15.92 -10.15 -7.25
C LYS A 230 14.93 -9.05 -6.87
N GLN A 231 14.07 -9.36 -5.92
CA GLN A 231 13.22 -8.36 -5.27
C GLN A 231 14.03 -7.56 -4.24
N PRO A 232 13.70 -6.28 -3.98
CA PRO A 232 14.40 -5.43 -3.01
C PRO A 232 14.60 -6.10 -1.64
N GLU A 233 13.58 -6.82 -1.14
CA GLU A 233 13.57 -7.48 0.16
C GLU A 233 14.58 -8.64 0.24
N LEU A 234 15.06 -9.13 -0.91
CA LEU A 234 16.03 -10.20 -1.02
C LEU A 234 17.47 -9.69 -1.18
N LEU A 235 17.68 -8.37 -1.26
CA LEU A 235 19.00 -7.78 -1.36
C LEU A 235 19.70 -7.73 -0.01
N THR A 236 20.93 -8.21 -0.01
CA THR A 236 21.82 -8.21 1.14
C THR A 236 22.35 -6.80 1.43
N PRO A 237 22.83 -6.54 2.66
CA PRO A 237 23.41 -5.25 3.00
C PRO A 237 24.64 -4.83 2.15
N GLN A 238 25.34 -5.79 1.55
CA GLN A 238 26.44 -5.53 0.62
C GLN A 238 25.91 -5.09 -0.75
N GLU A 239 24.86 -5.73 -1.24
CA GLU A 239 24.19 -5.34 -2.49
C GLU A 239 23.57 -3.95 -2.37
N TRP A 240 23.05 -3.58 -1.19
CA TRP A 240 22.61 -2.21 -0.92
C TRP A 240 23.74 -1.18 -0.95
N ALA A 241 24.95 -1.54 -0.49
CA ALA A 241 26.12 -0.69 -0.60
C ALA A 241 26.54 -0.51 -2.07
N THR A 242 26.50 -1.59 -2.88
CA THR A 242 26.72 -1.54 -4.33
C THR A 242 25.69 -0.64 -5.02
N PHE A 243 24.41 -0.76 -4.65
CA PHE A 243 23.35 0.10 -5.19
C PHE A 243 23.64 1.58 -4.96
N VAL A 244 23.97 1.98 -3.73
CA VAL A 244 24.26 3.39 -3.40
C VAL A 244 25.49 3.91 -4.14
N ALA A 245 26.48 3.07 -4.42
CA ALA A 245 27.67 3.46 -5.16
C ALA A 245 27.42 3.63 -6.66
N GLU A 246 26.59 2.76 -7.27
CA GLU A 246 26.46 2.65 -8.73
C GLU A 246 25.19 3.28 -9.32
N ALA A 247 24.11 3.42 -8.53
CA ALA A 247 22.83 3.93 -9.01
C ALA A 247 22.82 5.45 -9.25
N PRO A 248 23.35 6.32 -8.37
CA PRO A 248 23.23 7.77 -8.54
C PRO A 248 23.78 8.36 -9.86
N PRO A 249 24.93 7.90 -10.40
CA PRO A 249 25.44 8.40 -11.68
C PRO A 249 24.61 7.97 -12.91
N LYS A 250 23.74 6.97 -12.76
CA LYS A 250 22.90 6.40 -13.83
C LYS A 250 21.48 6.98 -13.87
N VAL A 251 21.18 7.94 -13.00
CA VAL A 251 19.89 8.64 -12.98
C VAL A 251 19.78 9.51 -14.23
N VAL A 252 18.73 9.33 -15.01
CA VAL A 252 18.48 10.12 -16.21
C VAL A 252 17.72 11.41 -15.82
N PRO A 253 18.11 12.60 -16.32
CA PRO A 253 17.33 13.82 -16.09
C PRO A 253 15.95 13.70 -16.75
N PHE A 254 14.92 14.13 -16.03
CA PHE A 254 13.55 14.24 -16.52
C PHE A 254 13.27 15.61 -17.13
#